data_AF-A0A1C6GIY1-F1
#
_entry.id   AF-A0A1C6GIY1-F1
#
_cell.length_a   1.000
_cell.length_b   1.000
_cell.length_c   1.000
_cell.angle_alpha   90.00
_cell.angle_beta   90.00
_cell.angle_gamma   90.00
#
_symmetry.space_group_name_H-M   'P 1'
#
loop_
_entity.id
_entity.type
_entity.pdbx_description
1 polymer ?
#
loop_
_entity_poly.entity_id
_entity_poly.type
_entity_poly.pdbx_seq_one_letter_code
_entity_poly.pdbx_strand_id
1 'polypeptide(L)'
;MGKAKEPYWSYVKTIIKEYPDLKKQLAIPLEQRVTSFIGLDGGKSGQISDPTQACVIHDLPPREQRKLEAIEGAIQKTKMQHPADAELRLKVINLVYWKKSHTIEGAAMKVPCHRNVAGSWQGEFIRLVADELDLV
;
A
#
# COMPACT_ATOMS: atom_id res chain seq x y z
N MET A 1 -18.17 24.38 -13.32
CA MET A 1 -18.75 24.16 -11.98
C MET A 1 -18.02 22.99 -11.34
N GLY A 2 -17.20 23.24 -10.32
CA GLY A 2 -16.45 22.18 -9.63
C GLY A 2 -17.39 21.38 -8.73
N LYS A 3 -17.54 20.08 -8.99
CA LYS A 3 -18.24 19.16 -8.07
C LYS A 3 -17.63 19.33 -6.68
N ALA A 4 -18.45 19.56 -5.65
CA ALA A 4 -17.98 19.62 -4.28
C ALA A 4 -17.15 18.36 -4.00
N LYS A 5 -15.92 18.51 -3.50
CA LYS A 5 -15.08 17.36 -3.16
C LYS A 5 -15.85 16.55 -2.11
N GLU A 6 -16.23 15.33 -2.46
CA GLU A 6 -16.99 14.45 -1.59
C GLU A 6 -16.22 14.25 -0.26
N PRO A 7 -16.93 14.10 0.88
CA PRO A 7 -16.30 14.06 2.21
C PRO A 7 -15.25 12.94 2.34
N TYR A 8 -15.41 11.83 1.61
CA TYR A 8 -14.47 10.71 1.61
C TYR A 8 -13.15 11.01 0.89
N TRP A 9 -13.09 12.05 0.04
CA TRP A 9 -11.93 12.33 -0.81
C TRP A 9 -10.65 12.62 -0.02
N SER A 10 -10.78 13.36 1.10
CA SER A 10 -9.64 13.65 1.97
C SER A 10 -9.17 12.40 2.70
N TYR A 11 -10.10 11.56 3.14
CA TYR A 11 -9.81 10.31 3.83
C TYR A 11 -9.05 9.33 2.93
N VAL A 12 -9.54 9.10 1.71
CA VAL A 12 -8.89 8.22 0.74
C VAL A 12 -7.49 8.71 0.37
N LYS A 13 -7.29 10.03 0.22
CA LYS A 13 -5.95 10.60 0.01
C LYS A 13 -4.98 10.29 1.14
N THR A 14 -5.45 10.29 2.39
CA THR A 14 -4.63 9.93 3.55
C THR A 14 -4.22 8.46 3.45
N ILE A 15 -5.16 7.56 3.15
CA ILE A 15 -4.89 6.14 2.96
C ILE A 15 -3.85 5.88 1.85
N ILE A 16 -4.02 6.52 0.68
CA ILE A 16 -3.08 6.37 -0.44
C ILE A 16 -1.67 6.82 -0.05
N LYS A 17 -1.53 7.84 0.81
CA LYS A 17 -0.23 8.32 1.31
C LYS A 17 0.39 7.40 2.36
N GLU A 18 -0.40 6.62 3.09
CA GLU A 18 0.05 5.64 4.10
C GLU A 18 0.58 4.35 3.47
N TYR A 19 0.20 4.05 2.22
CA TYR A 19 0.60 2.84 1.49
C TYR A 19 2.09 2.42 1.63
N PRO A 20 3.09 3.29 1.39
CA PRO A 20 4.50 2.88 1.51
C PRO A 20 4.87 2.45 2.94
N ASP A 21 4.25 3.03 3.96
CA ASP A 21 4.52 2.68 5.36
C ASP A 21 3.80 1.39 5.76
N LEU A 22 2.56 1.18 5.30
CA LEU A 22 1.87 -0.11 5.42
C LEU A 22 2.69 -1.25 4.80
N LYS A 23 3.27 -0.99 3.62
CA LYS A 23 4.11 -1.98 2.94
C LYS A 23 5.42 -2.26 3.67
N LYS A 24 6.01 -1.26 4.31
CA LYS A 24 7.19 -1.45 5.17
C LYS A 24 6.85 -2.29 6.39
N GLN A 25 5.72 -2.02 7.05
CA GLN A 25 5.29 -2.79 8.22
C GLN A 25 5.10 -4.26 7.89
N LEU A 26 4.53 -4.59 6.72
CA LEU A 26 4.44 -5.95 6.23
C LEU A 26 5.82 -6.57 5.91
N ALA A 27 6.78 -5.75 5.46
CA ALA A 27 8.10 -6.20 5.03
C ALA A 27 9.14 -6.35 6.16
N ILE A 28 8.88 -5.84 7.38
CA ILE A 28 9.77 -5.99 8.53
C ILE A 28 9.82 -7.48 8.89
N PRO A 29 10.97 -8.17 8.70
CA PRO A 29 11.13 -9.55 9.12
C PRO A 29 11.05 -9.60 10.64
N LEU A 30 10.26 -10.53 11.15
CA LEU A 30 10.03 -10.71 12.58
C LEU A 30 11.35 -11.10 13.23
N GLU A 31 11.84 -10.30 14.19
CA GLU A 31 12.95 -10.78 15.01
C GLU A 31 12.51 -12.06 15.69
N GLN A 32 13.24 -13.15 15.44
CA GLN A 32 13.05 -14.39 16.18
C GLN A 32 13.10 -14.03 17.66
N ARG A 33 12.00 -14.30 18.38
CA ARG A 33 11.99 -14.27 19.83
C ARG A 33 12.87 -15.41 20.30
N VAL A 34 14.19 -15.17 20.34
CA VAL A 34 15.13 -16.07 21.00
C VAL A 34 14.82 -15.92 22.48
N THR A 35 13.90 -16.75 22.98
CA THR A 35 13.80 -16.97 24.42
C THR A 35 15.12 -17.63 24.80
N SER A 36 16.08 -16.84 25.29
CA SER A 36 17.23 -17.37 25.99
C SER A 36 16.68 -18.11 27.21
N PHE A 37 16.49 -19.42 27.06
CA PHE A 37 16.17 -20.29 28.17
C PHE A 37 17.38 -20.28 29.11
N ILE A 38 17.29 -19.47 30.15
CA ILE A 38 18.21 -19.48 31.29
C ILE A 38 17.69 -20.57 32.23
N GLY A 39 18.27 -21.76 32.13
CA GLY A 39 18.07 -22.93 32.99
C GLY A 39 18.99 -24.02 32.45
N LEU A 40 20.18 -24.21 33.02
CA LEU A 40 20.47 -25.24 34.01
C LEU A 40 19.91 -26.63 33.60
N ASP A 41 20.79 -27.63 33.64
CA ASP A 41 20.51 -29.07 33.72
C ASP A 41 20.51 -29.84 32.39
N GLY A 42 21.49 -30.75 32.29
CA GLY A 42 21.69 -31.61 31.13
C GLY A 42 20.54 -32.60 30.88
N GLY A 43 20.23 -32.82 29.61
CA GLY A 43 19.31 -33.87 29.19
C GLY A 43 19.24 -33.98 27.67
N LYS A 44 19.77 -35.08 27.15
CA LYS A 44 19.66 -35.49 25.74
C LYS A 44 18.19 -35.48 25.30
N SER A 45 17.81 -34.62 24.36
CA SER A 45 16.66 -34.87 23.48
C SER A 45 16.81 -34.01 22.23
N GLY A 46 16.63 -34.64 21.06
CA GLY A 46 16.79 -34.00 19.77
C GLY A 46 15.76 -32.89 19.61
N GLN A 47 16.24 -31.65 19.55
CA GLN A 47 15.43 -30.53 19.11
C GLN A 47 15.17 -30.70 17.61
N ILE A 48 14.01 -31.27 17.28
CA ILE A 48 13.34 -30.94 16.02
C ILE A 48 12.93 -29.49 16.19
N SER A 49 13.82 -28.58 15.80
CA SER A 49 13.48 -27.18 15.58
C SER A 49 12.46 -27.16 14.47
N ASP A 50 11.18 -27.12 14.82
CA ASP A 50 10.10 -26.94 13.87
C ASP A 50 10.24 -25.51 13.29
N PRO A 51 10.80 -25.32 12.08
CA PRO A 51 11.05 -23.99 11.54
C PRO A 51 9.72 -23.25 11.30
N THR A 52 8.62 -23.99 11.23
CA THR A 52 7.25 -23.49 11.07
C THR A 52 6.74 -22.81 12.34
N GLN A 53 7.16 -23.24 13.53
CA GLN A 53 6.82 -22.57 14.79
C GLN A 53 7.55 -21.24 15.01
N ALA A 54 8.65 -21.00 14.26
CA ALA A 54 9.39 -19.74 14.31
C ALA A 54 8.81 -18.64 13.39
N CYS A 55 7.83 -18.97 12.54
CA CYS A 55 7.16 -18.02 11.66
C CYS A 55 5.79 -17.61 12.22
N VAL A 56 5.78 -16.83 13.31
CA VAL A 56 4.56 -16.14 13.73
C VAL A 56 4.32 -14.96 12.79
N ILE A 57 3.61 -15.16 11.68
CA ILE A 57 3.24 -14.08 10.76
C ILE A 57 2.43 -13.04 11.56
N HIS A 58 2.98 -11.84 11.75
CA HIS A 58 2.18 -10.74 12.30
C HIS A 58 1.32 -10.19 11.16
N ASP A 59 0.05 -10.60 11.13
CA ASP A 59 -0.92 -9.95 10.26
C ASP A 59 -1.04 -8.47 10.65
N LEU A 60 -1.08 -7.56 9.67
CA LEU A 60 -1.45 -6.18 9.97
C LEU A 60 -2.81 -6.18 10.68
N PRO A 61 -3.08 -5.22 11.60
CA PRO A 61 -4.40 -5.07 12.17
C PRO A 61 -5.47 -5.07 11.06
N PRO A 62 -6.65 -5.71 11.26
CA PRO A 62 -7.62 -5.91 10.17
C PRO A 62 -8.03 -4.62 9.44
N ARG A 63 -7.99 -3.47 10.14
CA ARG A 63 -8.24 -2.15 9.56
C ARG A 63 -7.17 -1.69 8.57
N GLU A 64 -5.91 -1.95 8.88
CA GLU A 64 -4.77 -1.57 8.05
C GLU A 64 -4.59 -2.54 6.88
N GLN A 65 -4.84 -3.82 7.11
CA GLN A 65 -4.88 -4.83 6.06
C GLN A 65 -5.94 -4.49 5.01
N ARG A 66 -7.17 -4.11 5.43
CA ARG A 66 -8.22 -3.67 4.49
C ARG A 66 -7.80 -2.45 3.66
N LYS A 67 -7.10 -1.48 4.25
CA LYS A 67 -6.55 -0.32 3.52
C LYS A 67 -5.52 -0.75 2.47
N LEU A 68 -4.61 -1.64 2.84
CA LEU A 68 -3.57 -2.15 1.96
C LEU A 68 -4.20 -2.92 0.79
N GLU A 69 -5.11 -3.84 1.09
CA GLU A 69 -5.84 -4.63 0.10
C GLU A 69 -6.61 -3.74 -0.88
N ALA A 70 -7.31 -2.72 -0.37
CA ALA A 70 -8.02 -1.77 -1.23
C ALA A 70 -7.10 -1.00 -2.18
N ILE A 71 -5.90 -0.60 -1.73
CA ILE A 71 -4.92 0.06 -2.60
C ILE A 71 -4.35 -0.91 -3.63
N GLU A 72 -4.05 -2.14 -3.23
CA GLU A 72 -3.55 -3.18 -4.15
C GLU A 72 -4.61 -3.56 -5.19
N GLY A 73 -5.87 -3.72 -4.77
CA GLY A 73 -7.02 -3.93 -5.65
C GLY A 73 -7.17 -2.79 -6.66
N ALA A 74 -7.09 -1.53 -6.20
CA ALA A 74 -7.14 -0.37 -7.08
C ALA A 74 -5.97 -0.32 -8.09
N ILE A 75 -4.76 -0.74 -7.69
CA ILE A 75 -3.61 -0.87 -8.60
C ILE A 75 -3.88 -1.93 -9.66
N GLN A 76 -4.42 -3.09 -9.28
CA GLN A 76 -4.76 -4.16 -10.23
C GLN A 76 -5.88 -3.73 -11.18
N LYS A 77 -6.97 -3.14 -10.66
CA LYS A 77 -8.06 -2.56 -11.49
C LYS A 77 -7.52 -1.53 -12.49
N THR A 78 -6.61 -0.64 -12.06
CA THR A 78 -5.98 0.34 -12.96
C THR A 78 -5.22 -0.33 -14.10
N LYS A 79 -4.48 -1.40 -13.80
CA LYS A 79 -3.75 -2.18 -14.83
C LYS A 79 -4.70 -2.90 -15.79
N MET A 80 -5.80 -3.44 -15.29
CA MET A 80 -6.80 -4.14 -16.10
C MET A 80 -7.60 -3.18 -16.99
N GLN A 81 -8.01 -2.02 -16.46
CA GLN A 81 -8.82 -1.05 -17.21
C GLN A 81 -8.01 -0.28 -18.26
N HIS A 82 -6.72 -0.03 -17.99
CA HIS A 82 -5.88 0.80 -18.85
C HIS A 82 -4.53 0.14 -19.13
N PRO A 83 -4.49 -1.03 -19.80
CA PRO A 83 -3.26 -1.80 -19.97
C PRO A 83 -2.15 -1.03 -20.71
N ALA A 84 -2.52 -0.17 -21.68
CA ALA A 84 -1.55 0.62 -22.44
C ALA A 84 -0.85 1.73 -21.62
N ASP A 85 -1.60 2.40 -20.73
CA ASP A 85 -1.12 3.57 -19.98
C ASP A 85 -0.90 3.29 -18.47
N ALA A 86 -1.10 2.04 -18.04
CA ALA A 86 -1.12 1.66 -16.63
C ALA A 86 0.14 2.11 -15.88
N GLU A 87 1.31 1.88 -16.49
CA GLU A 87 2.58 2.24 -15.88
C GLU A 87 2.73 3.75 -15.71
N LEU A 88 2.30 4.53 -16.70
CA LEU A 88 2.37 5.99 -16.65
C LEU A 88 1.40 6.55 -15.60
N ARG A 89 0.17 6.02 -15.56
CA ARG A 89 -0.84 6.34 -14.54
C ARG A 89 -0.31 6.10 -13.13
N LEU A 90 0.21 4.89 -12.88
CA LEU A 90 0.77 4.52 -11.58
C LEU A 90 2.03 5.32 -11.23
N LYS A 91 2.84 5.72 -12.23
CA LYS A 91 4.01 6.57 -12.02
C LYS A 91 3.63 7.97 -11.53
N VAL A 92 2.53 8.55 -12.03
CA VAL A 92 1.99 9.82 -11.49
C VAL A 92 1.60 9.65 -10.02
N ILE A 93 0.85 8.60 -9.68
CA ILE A 93 0.46 8.30 -8.29
C ILE A 93 1.69 8.13 -7.39
N ASN A 94 2.69 7.38 -7.85
CA ASN A 94 3.95 7.14 -7.13
C ASN A 94 4.68 8.44 -6.80
N LEU A 95 4.85 9.33 -7.79
CA LEU A 95 5.56 10.59 -7.61
C LEU A 95 4.84 11.55 -6.66
N VAL A 96 3.51 11.61 -6.75
CA VAL A 96 2.69 12.57 -6.00
C VAL A 96 2.41 12.12 -4.57
N TYR A 97 2.08 10.84 -4.36
CA TYR A 97 1.61 10.37 -3.06
C TYR A 97 2.62 9.56 -2.27
N TRP A 98 3.36 8.66 -2.93
CA TRP A 98 4.26 7.74 -2.22
C TRP A 98 5.65 8.35 -2.03
N LYS A 99 6.21 8.94 -3.09
CA LYS A 99 7.48 9.67 -3.02
C LYS A 99 7.31 11.11 -2.56
N LYS A 100 6.11 11.68 -2.70
CA LYS A 100 5.77 13.07 -2.32
C LYS A 100 6.77 14.11 -2.86
N SER A 101 7.36 13.85 -4.02
CA SER A 101 8.47 14.65 -4.56
C SER A 101 8.04 15.67 -5.59
N HIS A 102 6.88 15.47 -6.23
CA HIS A 102 6.37 16.34 -7.28
C HIS A 102 4.91 16.72 -7.01
N THR A 103 4.52 17.90 -7.46
CA THR A 103 3.12 18.26 -7.65
C THR A 103 2.54 17.51 -8.85
N ILE A 104 1.23 17.60 -9.08
CA ILE A 104 0.60 17.00 -10.28
C ILE A 104 1.21 17.55 -11.57
N GLU A 105 1.54 18.84 -11.58
CA GLU A 105 2.18 19.49 -12.71
C GLU A 105 3.62 19.00 -12.90
N GLY A 106 4.41 18.92 -11.83
CA GLY A 106 5.76 18.35 -11.91
C GLY A 106 5.76 16.87 -12.30
N ALA A 107 4.76 16.10 -11.86
CA ALA A 107 4.59 14.70 -12.25
C ALA A 107 4.22 14.57 -13.74
N ALA A 108 3.36 15.46 -14.26
CA ALA A 108 3.01 15.55 -15.68
C ALA A 108 4.16 16.04 -16.58
N MET A 109 5.14 16.76 -16.03
CA MET A 109 6.39 17.04 -16.76
C MET A 109 7.29 15.80 -16.84
N LYS A 110 7.27 14.96 -15.80
CA LYS A 110 8.13 13.76 -15.72
C LYS A 110 7.56 12.54 -16.43
N VAL A 111 6.24 12.41 -16.41
CA VAL A 111 5.46 11.43 -17.17
C VAL A 111 4.90 12.21 -18.35
N PRO A 112 5.25 11.90 -19.62
CA PRO A 112 4.93 12.75 -20.77
C PRO A 112 3.42 12.80 -21.05
N CYS A 113 2.67 13.51 -20.21
CA CYS A 113 1.22 13.65 -20.27
C CYS A 113 0.82 15.07 -19.89
N HIS A 114 -0.36 15.49 -20.34
CA HIS A 114 -0.86 16.82 -20.03
C HIS A 114 -1.30 16.92 -18.56
N ARG A 115 -1.14 18.10 -17.92
CA ARG A 115 -1.53 18.35 -16.52
C ARG A 115 -2.96 17.91 -16.19
N ASN A 116 -3.91 18.17 -17.10
CA ASN A 116 -5.30 17.76 -16.92
C ASN A 116 -5.49 16.24 -16.95
N VAL A 117 -4.70 15.54 -17.77
CA VAL A 117 -4.72 14.08 -17.86
C VAL A 117 -4.18 13.47 -16.57
N ALA A 118 -3.06 13.97 -16.05
CA ALA A 118 -2.53 13.57 -14.75
C ALA A 118 -3.54 13.80 -13.60
N GLY A 119 -4.28 14.91 -13.64
CA GLY A 119 -5.37 15.19 -12.71
C GLY A 119 -6.56 14.21 -12.84
N SER A 120 -6.92 13.81 -14.07
CA SER A 120 -7.95 12.79 -14.31
C SER A 120 -7.53 11.44 -13.75
N TRP A 121 -6.30 10.99 -14.07
CA TRP A 121 -5.73 9.74 -13.58
C TRP A 121 -5.68 9.70 -12.06
N GLN A 122 -5.28 10.81 -11.42
CA GLN A 122 -5.32 10.95 -9.97
C GLN A 122 -6.74 10.79 -9.44
N GLY A 123 -7.72 11.42 -10.08
CA GLY A 123 -9.11 11.37 -9.62
C GLY A 123 -9.77 10.01 -9.82
N GLU A 124 -9.51 9.35 -10.96
CA GLU A 124 -9.93 7.98 -11.24
C GLU A 124 -9.35 7.01 -10.21
N PHE A 125 -8.05 7.11 -9.92
CA PHE A 125 -7.42 6.26 -8.92
C PHE A 125 -8.02 6.44 -7.51
N ILE A 126 -8.29 7.68 -7.09
CA ILE A 126 -8.95 7.93 -5.79
C ILE A 126 -10.35 7.30 -5.76
N ARG A 127 -11.10 7.34 -6.86
CA ARG A 127 -12.42 6.70 -6.94
C ARG A 127 -12.32 5.18 -6.86
N LEU A 128 -11.34 4.58 -7.54
CA LEU A 128 -11.10 3.13 -7.44
C LEU A 128 -10.77 2.70 -6.01
N VAL A 129 -9.93 3.44 -5.29
CA VAL A 129 -9.65 3.14 -3.88
C VAL A 129 -10.88 3.35 -3.00
N ALA A 130 -11.74 4.32 -3.32
CA ALA A 130 -12.98 4.53 -2.57
C ALA A 130 -14.00 3.39 -2.78
N ASP A 131 -14.11 2.90 -4.01
CA ASP A 131 -14.91 1.73 -4.41
C ASP A 131 -14.44 0.47 -3.65
N GLU A 132 -13.13 0.21 -3.62
CA GLU A 132 -12.54 -0.90 -2.85
C GLU A 132 -12.72 -0.78 -1.32
N LEU A 133 -12.99 0.42 -0.81
CA LEU A 133 -13.26 0.67 0.61
C LEU A 133 -14.76 0.71 0.93
N ASP A 134 -15.63 0.44 -0.05
CA ASP A 134 -17.09 0.54 0.06
C ASP A 134 -17.56 1.93 0.54
N LEU A 135 -16.89 3.00 0.09
CA LEU A 135 -17.23 4.39 0.44
C LEU A 135 -18.13 5.08 -0.60
N VAL A 136 -18.37 4.44 -1.74
CA VAL A 136 -19.11 4.96 -2.91
C VAL A 136 -19.98 3.84 -3.50
#